data_AF-A0A3R9WJL6-F1
#
_entry.id   AF-A0A3R9WJL6-F1
#
_cell.length_a   1.000
_cell.length_b   1.000
_cell.length_c   1.000
_cell.angle_alpha   90.00
_cell.angle_beta   90.00
_cell.angle_gamma   90.00
#
_symmetry.space_group_name_H-M   'P 1'
#
loop_
_entity.id
_entity.type
_entity.pdbx_description
1 polymer ?
#
loop_
_entity_poly.entity_id
_entity_poly.type
_entity_poly.pdbx_seq_one_letter_code
_entity_poly.pdbx_strand_id
1 'polypeptide(L)'
;MRRVPRLITDWRTALPLACGAAVLGFGGLYAAGLAHAGDTIADGTRVRGVDIGGMTRTEAQAVLDRELGPEAAAPIPLRIDGRAAQAAPAAFGLSLDTRATAERAARSGSDPFTVIGRLVLPAQERDLEPVIRTDGAAAAAEAERLAARTRTAPRDGAITFHDGTARATAPAAGVAVRAGAAADAVRTAYLEPRTQPVAVPVVRTRPAVDAGETERAMAEIAEPAMSGPITLTLAGKPVTLTPEAIGRHLRIEPGDDGVLRPDLDAEGLLADPDVARQTAALTRPSRGAVLEVDPATKRVVVAEDGRSGIQVTAKALRDAVLPLLTRTGAAARTGVLAATEIPPKMTAEEARRLGIREQVSSFTVEFPAAPYRSTNIARAVELMNGSVVKPGETWSFNGTVGERTEANGFVDGIMIKDGRYVKSPGGGVSAVATTMYNAVFFAGLKPLEHGAHSFYIERYPEGREATVAWGTLDLRWRNDSGHAVYVRA
;
A
#
# COMPACT_ATOMS: atom_id res chain seq x y z
N MET A 1 -47.20 89.66 -66.21
CA MET A 1 -47.64 90.18 -64.90
C MET A 1 -48.60 89.19 -64.26
N ARG A 2 -48.25 88.58 -63.12
CA ARG A 2 -49.20 88.04 -62.13
C ARG A 2 -48.48 88.00 -60.77
N ARG A 3 -48.95 88.84 -59.83
CA ARG A 3 -48.47 88.93 -58.45
C ARG A 3 -49.11 87.79 -57.62
N VAL A 4 -48.34 87.20 -56.72
CA VAL A 4 -48.84 86.30 -55.66
C VAL A 4 -48.55 86.97 -54.31
N PRO A 5 -49.51 87.07 -53.37
CA PRO A 5 -49.31 87.76 -52.10
C PRO A 5 -48.60 86.84 -51.08
N ARG A 6 -47.74 87.43 -50.24
CA ARG A 6 -47.15 86.76 -49.07
C ARG A 6 -48.06 87.00 -47.86
N LEU A 7 -48.57 85.93 -47.26
CA LEU A 7 -49.14 85.92 -45.91
C LEU A 7 -47.99 85.72 -44.91
N ILE A 8 -47.83 86.67 -43.99
CA ILE A 8 -46.92 86.59 -42.85
C ILE A 8 -47.75 86.00 -41.71
N THR A 9 -47.47 84.76 -41.33
CA THR A 9 -48.10 84.12 -40.16
C THR A 9 -47.17 84.27 -38.95
N ASP A 10 -47.70 84.83 -37.87
CA ASP A 10 -46.95 85.26 -36.68
C ASP A 10 -46.55 84.06 -35.79
N TRP A 11 -45.27 83.69 -35.84
CA TRP A 11 -44.69 82.49 -35.19
C TRP A 11 -44.72 82.51 -33.65
N ARG A 12 -44.88 83.69 -33.04
CA ARG A 12 -44.72 83.87 -31.59
C ARG A 12 -45.86 83.31 -30.74
N THR A 13 -47.06 83.16 -31.28
CA THR A 13 -48.21 82.52 -30.60
C THR A 13 -48.46 81.09 -31.11
N ALA A 14 -48.08 80.79 -32.35
CA ALA A 14 -48.22 79.45 -32.94
C ALA A 14 -47.29 78.42 -32.28
N LEU A 15 -46.08 78.81 -31.87
CA LEU A 15 -45.08 77.87 -31.33
C LEU A 15 -45.44 77.29 -29.96
N PRO A 16 -45.84 78.07 -28.92
CA PRO A 16 -46.23 77.49 -27.63
C PRO A 16 -47.53 76.68 -27.70
N LEU A 17 -48.47 77.05 -28.58
CA LEU A 17 -49.69 76.27 -28.84
C LEU A 17 -49.39 74.97 -29.58
N ALA A 18 -48.48 74.99 -30.57
CA ALA A 18 -48.03 73.78 -31.27
C ALA A 18 -47.21 72.86 -30.36
N CYS A 19 -46.35 73.41 -29.49
CA CYS A 19 -45.62 72.63 -28.49
C CYS A 19 -46.55 72.05 -27.41
N GLY A 20 -47.54 72.82 -26.93
CA GLY A 20 -48.55 72.35 -25.97
C GLY A 20 -49.44 71.25 -26.55
N ALA A 21 -49.88 71.41 -27.82
CA ALA A 21 -50.63 70.39 -28.54
C ALA A 21 -49.78 69.15 -28.87
N ALA A 22 -48.49 69.32 -29.18
CA ALA A 22 -47.57 68.21 -29.39
C ALA A 22 -47.30 67.44 -28.09
N VAL A 23 -47.15 68.11 -26.94
CA VAL A 23 -46.95 67.47 -25.63
C VAL A 23 -48.23 66.78 -25.14
N LEU A 24 -49.40 67.40 -25.31
CA LEU A 24 -50.70 66.76 -25.01
C LEU A 24 -51.03 65.62 -25.98
N GLY A 25 -50.64 65.75 -27.25
CA GLY A 25 -50.79 64.71 -28.27
C GLY A 25 -49.85 63.53 -28.04
N PHE A 26 -48.56 63.78 -27.76
CA PHE A 26 -47.61 62.75 -27.35
C PHE A 26 -48.00 62.11 -26.02
N GLY A 27 -48.40 62.91 -25.03
CA GLY A 27 -48.86 62.42 -23.73
C GLY A 27 -50.15 61.60 -23.85
N GLY A 28 -51.07 62.01 -24.71
CA GLY A 28 -52.31 61.30 -25.03
C GLY A 28 -52.08 60.02 -25.83
N LEU A 29 -51.18 60.03 -26.82
CA LEU A 29 -50.75 58.84 -27.57
C LEU A 29 -49.96 57.87 -26.69
N TYR A 30 -49.14 58.39 -25.78
CA TYR A 30 -48.43 57.59 -24.78
C TYR A 30 -49.41 56.97 -23.78
N ALA A 31 -50.39 57.74 -23.26
CA ALA A 31 -51.43 57.23 -22.37
C ALA A 31 -52.36 56.22 -23.07
N ALA A 32 -52.74 56.46 -24.33
CA ALA A 32 -53.52 55.53 -25.14
C ALA A 32 -52.71 54.28 -25.49
N GLY A 33 -51.43 54.44 -25.82
CA GLY A 33 -50.48 53.36 -26.03
C GLY A 33 -50.27 52.53 -24.76
N LEU A 34 -50.17 53.15 -23.58
CA LEU A 34 -50.12 52.47 -22.26
C LEU A 34 -51.42 51.75 -21.92
N ALA A 35 -52.57 52.34 -22.24
CA ALA A 35 -53.88 51.73 -22.02
C ALA A 35 -54.13 50.53 -22.97
N HIS A 36 -53.55 50.56 -24.17
CA HIS A 36 -53.65 49.48 -25.17
C HIS A 36 -52.57 48.40 -25.00
N ALA A 37 -51.37 48.77 -24.55
CA ALA A 37 -50.21 47.89 -24.34
C ALA A 37 -50.14 47.26 -22.95
N GLY A 38 -51.27 47.19 -22.22
CA GLY A 38 -51.32 46.70 -20.84
C GLY A 38 -50.54 45.41 -20.65
N ASP A 39 -49.57 45.40 -19.74
CA ASP A 39 -48.70 44.27 -19.34
C ASP A 39 -48.12 43.34 -20.44
N THR A 40 -48.19 43.71 -21.72
CA THR A 40 -47.77 42.91 -22.87
C THR A 40 -46.40 43.31 -23.41
N ILE A 41 -45.64 42.30 -23.84
CA ILE A 41 -44.32 42.46 -24.44
C ILE A 41 -44.44 43.09 -25.83
N ALA A 42 -43.47 43.93 -26.22
CA ALA A 42 -43.49 44.59 -27.51
C ALA A 42 -43.52 43.59 -28.69
N ASP A 43 -44.36 43.87 -29.69
CA ASP A 43 -44.45 43.06 -30.90
C ASP A 43 -43.09 42.97 -31.62
N GLY A 44 -42.81 41.81 -32.22
CA GLY A 44 -41.53 41.54 -32.89
C GLY A 44 -40.38 41.17 -31.95
N THR A 45 -40.63 40.99 -30.64
CA THR A 45 -39.61 40.52 -29.69
C THR A 45 -39.42 39.01 -29.79
N ARG A 46 -38.20 38.58 -30.14
CA ARG A 46 -37.80 37.18 -30.20
C ARG A 46 -36.70 36.88 -29.17
N VAL A 47 -36.73 35.68 -28.60
CA VAL A 47 -35.64 35.16 -27.75
C VAL A 47 -35.14 33.87 -28.40
N ARG A 48 -33.92 33.90 -28.92
CA ARG A 48 -33.28 32.78 -29.65
C ARG A 48 -34.20 32.12 -30.70
N GLY A 49 -34.91 32.94 -31.47
CA GLY A 49 -35.84 32.49 -32.51
C GLY A 49 -37.30 32.27 -32.07
N VAL A 50 -37.58 32.23 -30.75
CA VAL A 50 -38.95 32.08 -30.21
C VAL A 50 -39.63 33.45 -30.12
N ASP A 51 -40.77 33.60 -30.79
CA ASP A 51 -41.56 34.84 -30.79
C ASP A 51 -42.37 34.98 -29.49
N ILE A 52 -42.15 36.06 -28.75
CA ILE A 52 -42.85 36.40 -27.52
C ILE A 52 -43.55 37.77 -27.61
N GLY A 53 -43.57 38.39 -28.80
CA GLY A 53 -44.24 39.67 -29.03
C GLY A 53 -45.74 39.57 -28.84
N GLY A 54 -46.35 40.60 -28.23
CA GLY A 54 -47.79 40.66 -27.99
C GLY A 54 -48.31 39.79 -26.84
N MET A 55 -47.47 38.95 -26.24
CA MET A 55 -47.84 38.08 -25.12
C MET A 55 -47.77 38.82 -23.78
N THR A 56 -48.59 38.40 -22.82
CA THR A 56 -48.42 38.80 -21.41
C THR A 56 -47.17 38.15 -20.80
N ARG A 57 -46.65 38.69 -19.69
CA ARG A 57 -45.44 38.13 -19.03
C ARG A 57 -45.57 36.65 -18.70
N THR A 58 -46.76 36.23 -18.25
CA THR A 58 -47.05 34.84 -17.87
C THR A 58 -47.13 33.92 -19.08
N GLU A 59 -47.74 34.37 -20.18
CA GLU A 59 -47.82 33.62 -21.43
C GLU A 59 -46.44 33.48 -22.08
N ALA A 60 -45.65 34.58 -22.11
CA ALA A 60 -44.29 34.57 -22.60
C ALA A 60 -43.39 33.62 -21.80
N GLN A 61 -43.52 33.61 -20.46
CA GLN A 61 -42.79 32.65 -19.62
C GLN A 61 -43.16 31.20 -19.99
N ALA A 62 -44.45 30.88 -20.11
CA ALA A 62 -44.90 29.52 -20.45
C ALA A 62 -44.43 29.06 -21.84
N VAL A 63 -44.36 29.97 -22.82
CA VAL A 63 -43.84 29.68 -24.16
C VAL A 63 -42.32 29.47 -24.12
N LEU A 64 -41.57 30.32 -23.40
CA LEU A 64 -40.12 30.15 -23.24
C LEU A 64 -39.77 28.85 -22.49
N ASP A 65 -40.54 28.49 -21.46
CA ASP A 65 -40.38 27.23 -20.72
C ASP A 65 -40.61 26.01 -21.63
N ARG A 66 -41.59 26.08 -22.53
CA ARG A 66 -41.92 24.98 -23.45
C ARG A 66 -40.90 24.83 -24.58
N GLU A 67 -40.51 25.94 -25.21
CA GLU A 67 -39.69 25.92 -26.42
C GLU A 67 -38.18 25.87 -26.10
N LEU A 68 -37.72 26.66 -25.11
CA LEU A 68 -36.29 26.75 -24.74
C LEU A 68 -35.93 25.86 -23.54
N GLY A 69 -36.91 25.40 -22.75
CA GLY A 69 -36.67 24.51 -21.61
C GLY A 69 -35.96 23.20 -21.98
N PRO A 70 -36.38 22.47 -23.03
CA PRO A 70 -35.69 21.24 -23.47
C PRO A 70 -34.25 21.49 -23.93
N GLU A 71 -33.98 22.58 -24.64
CA GLU A 71 -32.63 22.96 -25.09
C GLU A 71 -31.75 23.37 -23.90
N ALA A 72 -32.32 24.13 -22.96
CA ALA A 72 -31.68 24.55 -21.72
C ALA A 72 -31.36 23.39 -20.77
N ALA A 73 -32.09 22.28 -20.84
CA ALA A 73 -31.88 21.07 -20.04
C ALA A 73 -30.99 20.02 -20.73
N ALA A 74 -30.70 20.19 -22.04
CA ALA A 74 -29.94 19.22 -22.81
C ALA A 74 -28.51 19.01 -22.25
N PRO A 75 -28.04 17.76 -22.11
CA PRO A 75 -26.67 17.49 -21.66
C PRO A 75 -25.63 18.06 -22.60
N ILE A 76 -24.63 18.74 -22.03
CA ILE A 76 -23.50 19.29 -22.79
C ILE A 76 -22.45 18.19 -22.99
N PRO A 77 -22.12 17.80 -24.23
CA PRO A 77 -21.07 16.83 -24.48
C PRO A 77 -19.69 17.44 -24.17
N LEU A 78 -18.93 16.76 -23.32
CA LEU A 78 -17.58 17.12 -22.91
C LEU A 78 -16.57 16.11 -23.44
N ARG A 79 -15.36 16.58 -23.70
CA ARG A 79 -14.20 15.74 -24.03
C ARG A 79 -13.09 15.98 -23.01
N ILE A 80 -12.79 14.94 -22.23
CA ILE A 80 -11.81 14.96 -21.15
C ILE A 80 -10.72 13.95 -21.51
N ASP A 81 -9.55 14.43 -21.90
CA ASP A 81 -8.42 13.59 -22.35
C ASP A 81 -8.81 12.49 -23.37
N GLY A 82 -9.56 12.87 -24.40
CA GLY A 82 -10.04 11.94 -25.44
C GLY A 82 -11.25 11.08 -25.06
N ARG A 83 -11.67 11.08 -23.79
CA ARG A 83 -12.89 10.38 -23.34
C ARG A 83 -14.12 11.27 -23.47
N ALA A 84 -15.22 10.68 -23.93
CA ALA A 84 -16.52 11.35 -23.96
C ALA A 84 -17.12 11.38 -22.54
N ALA A 85 -17.59 12.56 -22.13
CA ALA A 85 -18.33 12.78 -20.90
C ALA A 85 -19.53 13.69 -21.21
N GLN A 86 -20.48 13.78 -20.28
CA GLN A 86 -21.63 14.67 -20.40
C GLN A 86 -21.75 15.49 -19.12
N ALA A 87 -22.09 16.77 -19.27
CA ALA A 87 -22.42 17.66 -18.16
C ALA A 87 -23.89 18.08 -18.26
N ALA A 88 -24.66 17.79 -17.21
CA ALA A 88 -26.01 18.32 -17.08
C ALA A 88 -25.93 19.79 -16.65
N PRO A 89 -26.47 20.76 -17.42
CA PRO A 89 -26.38 22.18 -17.08
C PRO A 89 -26.94 22.50 -15.69
N ALA A 90 -28.06 21.89 -15.32
CA ALA A 90 -28.68 22.05 -14.01
C ALA A 90 -27.77 21.61 -12.85
N ALA A 91 -26.97 20.54 -13.04
CA ALA A 91 -26.02 20.08 -12.03
C ALA A 91 -24.84 21.06 -11.85
N PHE A 92 -24.49 21.81 -12.90
CA PHE A 92 -23.52 22.91 -12.86
C PHE A 92 -24.14 24.24 -12.41
N GLY A 93 -25.37 24.23 -11.87
CA GLY A 93 -26.03 25.44 -11.40
C GLY A 93 -26.44 26.40 -12.52
N LEU A 94 -26.52 25.92 -13.77
CA LEU A 94 -26.95 26.70 -14.93
C LEU A 94 -28.43 26.43 -15.18
N SER A 95 -29.22 27.50 -15.19
CA SER A 95 -30.64 27.44 -15.49
C SER A 95 -31.06 28.65 -16.31
N LEU A 96 -31.97 28.44 -17.26
CA LEU A 96 -32.62 29.50 -17.99
C LEU A 96 -33.66 30.18 -17.08
N ASP A 97 -33.51 31.47 -16.81
CA ASP A 97 -34.48 32.25 -16.04
C ASP A 97 -35.50 32.88 -16.99
N THR A 98 -36.51 32.08 -17.38
CA THR A 98 -37.57 32.47 -18.31
C THR A 98 -38.42 33.62 -17.75
N ARG A 99 -38.60 33.68 -16.43
CA ARG A 99 -39.28 34.79 -15.73
C ARG A 99 -38.49 36.08 -15.86
N ALA A 100 -37.21 36.09 -15.50
CA ALA A 100 -36.36 37.29 -15.61
C ALA A 100 -36.18 37.71 -17.07
N THR A 101 -36.18 36.76 -18.01
CA THR A 101 -36.15 37.01 -19.46
C THR A 101 -37.42 37.70 -19.94
N ALA A 102 -38.60 37.20 -19.55
CA ALA A 102 -39.89 37.83 -19.85
C ALA A 102 -40.03 39.22 -19.20
N GLU A 103 -39.55 39.40 -17.96
CA GLU A 103 -39.52 40.70 -17.28
C GLU A 103 -38.55 41.69 -17.93
N ARG A 104 -37.42 41.23 -18.49
CA ARG A 104 -36.48 42.06 -19.26
C ARG A 104 -37.07 42.46 -20.61
N ALA A 105 -37.77 41.54 -21.27
CA ALA A 105 -38.48 41.80 -22.52
C ALA A 105 -39.60 42.84 -22.34
N ALA A 106 -40.40 42.72 -21.26
CA ALA A 106 -41.47 43.67 -20.92
C ALA A 106 -40.92 45.08 -20.62
N ARG A 107 -39.81 45.18 -19.87
CA ARG A 107 -39.16 46.46 -19.53
C ARG A 107 -38.51 47.16 -20.73
N SER A 108 -37.99 46.40 -21.68
CA SER A 108 -37.34 46.96 -22.88
C SER A 108 -38.34 47.55 -23.88
N GLY A 109 -39.64 47.23 -23.72
CA GLY A 109 -40.73 47.71 -24.55
C GLY A 109 -41.54 48.88 -23.98
N SER A 110 -41.16 49.43 -22.82
CA SER A 110 -41.93 50.46 -22.07
C SER A 110 -41.44 51.91 -22.30
N ASP A 111 -40.43 52.12 -23.15
CA ASP A 111 -39.90 53.44 -23.48
C ASP A 111 -40.94 54.32 -24.22
N PRO A 112 -41.05 55.63 -23.91
CA PRO A 112 -42.07 56.52 -24.49
C PRO A 112 -42.11 56.54 -26.02
N PHE A 113 -40.96 56.41 -26.69
CA PHE A 113 -40.90 56.38 -28.15
C PHE A 113 -41.31 55.01 -28.71
N THR A 114 -41.09 53.94 -27.95
CA THR A 114 -41.50 52.58 -28.35
C THR A 114 -43.01 52.40 -28.20
N VAL A 115 -43.60 52.89 -27.12
CA VAL A 115 -45.05 52.83 -26.87
C VAL A 115 -45.84 53.62 -27.90
N ILE A 116 -45.35 54.81 -28.29
CA ILE A 116 -45.97 55.62 -29.35
C ILE A 116 -45.71 54.99 -30.73
N GLY A 117 -44.52 54.42 -30.95
CA GLY A 117 -44.17 53.70 -32.18
C GLY A 117 -45.10 52.53 -32.50
N ARG A 118 -45.60 51.79 -31.48
CA ARG A 118 -46.58 50.70 -31.64
C ARG A 118 -47.88 51.11 -32.34
N LEU A 119 -48.25 52.41 -32.29
CA LEU A 119 -49.48 52.91 -32.90
C LEU A 119 -49.31 53.32 -34.38
N VAL A 120 -48.07 53.53 -34.84
CA VAL A 120 -47.81 54.28 -36.10
C VAL A 120 -46.73 53.65 -37.00
N LEU A 121 -45.90 52.74 -36.48
CA LEU A 121 -44.79 52.11 -37.19
C LEU A 121 -44.92 50.58 -37.23
N PRO A 122 -44.45 49.90 -38.30
CA PRO A 122 -44.40 48.44 -38.37
C PRO A 122 -43.42 47.86 -37.32
N ALA A 123 -43.74 46.66 -36.81
CA ALA A 123 -42.95 45.98 -35.79
C ALA A 123 -41.48 45.81 -36.21
N GLN A 124 -40.56 46.27 -35.37
CA GLN A 124 -39.12 46.00 -35.53
C GLN A 124 -38.78 44.66 -34.89
N GLU A 125 -37.98 43.84 -35.57
CA GLU A 125 -37.42 42.61 -34.99
C GLU A 125 -36.44 42.95 -33.87
N ARG A 126 -36.65 42.35 -32.70
CA ARG A 126 -35.81 42.54 -31.52
C ARG A 126 -35.40 41.19 -30.98
N ASP A 127 -34.16 40.81 -31.25
CA ASP A 127 -33.57 39.62 -30.65
C ASP A 127 -33.04 39.95 -29.25
N LEU A 128 -33.57 39.26 -28.25
CA LEU A 128 -33.14 39.36 -26.87
C LEU A 128 -32.42 38.07 -26.45
N GLU A 129 -31.24 38.22 -25.88
CA GLU A 129 -30.55 37.11 -25.23
C GLU A 129 -31.26 36.75 -23.91
N PRO A 130 -31.45 35.44 -23.64
CA PRO A 130 -32.07 34.98 -22.42
C PRO A 130 -31.22 35.30 -21.18
N VAL A 131 -31.90 35.52 -20.05
CA VAL A 131 -31.25 35.68 -18.75
C VAL A 131 -30.89 34.29 -18.22
N ILE A 132 -29.59 34.05 -18.03
CA ILE A 132 -29.07 32.80 -17.47
C ILE A 132 -28.81 33.01 -15.99
N ARG A 133 -29.42 32.17 -15.14
CA ARG A 133 -29.13 32.13 -13.71
C ARG A 133 -28.00 31.14 -13.46
N THR A 134 -26.95 31.62 -12.82
CA THR A 134 -25.75 30.84 -12.49
C THR A 134 -25.57 30.73 -10.98
N ASP A 135 -25.44 29.52 -10.48
CA ASP A 135 -25.00 29.24 -9.11
C ASP A 135 -23.53 28.80 -9.12
N GLY A 136 -22.64 29.71 -8.70
CA GLY A 136 -21.20 29.45 -8.69
C GLY A 136 -20.77 28.36 -7.71
N ALA A 137 -21.50 28.17 -6.60
CA ALA A 137 -21.19 27.13 -5.62
C ALA A 137 -21.59 25.74 -6.14
N ALA A 138 -22.76 25.64 -6.78
CA ALA A 138 -23.18 24.42 -7.45
C ALA A 138 -22.25 24.05 -8.61
N ALA A 139 -21.84 25.04 -9.42
CA ALA A 139 -20.89 24.85 -10.51
C ALA A 139 -19.54 24.30 -10.02
N ALA A 140 -19.00 24.88 -8.94
CA ALA A 140 -17.74 24.43 -8.35
C ALA A 140 -17.85 23.00 -7.80
N ALA A 141 -18.92 22.70 -7.05
CA ALA A 141 -19.14 21.38 -6.47
C ALA A 141 -19.28 20.27 -7.52
N GLU A 142 -20.03 20.51 -8.60
CA GLU A 142 -20.17 19.52 -9.67
C GLU A 142 -18.90 19.39 -10.52
N ALA A 143 -18.17 20.49 -10.74
CA ALA A 143 -16.86 20.43 -11.40
C ALA A 143 -15.84 19.63 -10.59
N GLU A 144 -15.86 19.74 -9.26
CA GLU A 144 -15.03 18.92 -8.37
C GLU A 144 -15.43 17.45 -8.40
N ARG A 145 -16.73 17.14 -8.41
CA ARG A 145 -17.21 15.75 -8.58
C ARG A 145 -16.81 15.17 -9.93
N LEU A 146 -16.95 15.94 -11.00
CA LEU A 146 -16.48 15.55 -12.32
C LEU A 146 -14.97 15.30 -12.33
N ALA A 147 -14.20 16.19 -11.70
CA ALA A 147 -12.76 16.03 -11.55
C ALA A 147 -12.40 14.80 -10.71
N ALA A 148 -13.16 14.48 -9.67
CA ALA A 148 -12.95 13.30 -8.84
C ALA A 148 -13.24 11.99 -9.59
N ARG A 149 -14.35 11.92 -10.34
CA ARG A 149 -14.74 10.73 -11.11
C ARG A 149 -13.80 10.43 -12.28
N THR A 150 -13.19 11.47 -12.85
CA THR A 150 -12.34 11.36 -14.04
C THR A 150 -10.84 11.38 -13.72
N ARG A 151 -10.47 11.59 -12.46
CA ARG A 151 -9.08 11.59 -12.01
C ARG A 151 -8.48 10.20 -12.17
N THR A 152 -7.38 10.12 -12.90
CA THR A 152 -6.51 8.94 -12.93
C THR A 152 -5.21 9.26 -12.24
N ALA A 153 -4.83 8.46 -11.24
CA ALA A 153 -3.51 8.56 -10.64
C ALA A 153 -2.43 8.17 -11.67
N PRO A 154 -1.23 8.79 -11.62
CA PRO A 154 -0.10 8.32 -12.40
C PRO A 154 0.23 6.88 -11.99
N ARG A 155 0.68 6.08 -12.96
CA ARG A 155 1.20 4.74 -12.74
C ARG A 155 2.63 4.70 -13.24
N ASP A 156 3.53 4.27 -12.37
CA ASP A 156 4.93 4.14 -12.69
C ASP A 156 5.17 2.95 -13.62
N GLY A 157 6.23 3.06 -14.43
CA GLY A 157 6.75 1.92 -15.16
C GLY A 157 7.36 0.91 -14.19
N ALA A 158 7.19 -0.38 -14.49
CA ALA A 158 7.68 -1.45 -13.64
C ALA A 158 8.27 -2.58 -14.47
N ILE A 159 9.22 -3.31 -13.90
CA ILE A 159 9.80 -4.50 -14.53
C ILE A 159 9.51 -5.70 -13.64
N THR A 160 8.98 -6.74 -14.26
CA THR A 160 8.65 -8.02 -13.60
C THR A 160 9.41 -9.15 -14.25
N PHE A 161 9.74 -10.19 -13.48
CA PHE A 161 10.42 -11.37 -13.98
C PHE A 161 9.48 -12.58 -13.88
N HIS A 162 9.39 -13.36 -14.96
CA HIS A 162 8.59 -14.58 -15.02
C HIS A 162 9.33 -15.63 -15.85
N ASP A 163 9.53 -16.83 -15.31
CA ASP A 163 10.25 -17.94 -15.97
C ASP A 163 11.57 -17.53 -16.62
N GLY A 164 12.39 -16.76 -15.90
CA GLY A 164 13.68 -16.30 -16.42
C GLY A 164 13.58 -15.27 -17.55
N THR A 165 12.43 -14.61 -17.72
CA THR A 165 12.22 -13.54 -18.71
C THR A 165 11.80 -12.24 -18.02
N ALA A 166 12.34 -11.12 -18.48
CA ALA A 166 11.95 -9.79 -18.01
C ALA A 166 10.79 -9.23 -18.84
N ARG A 167 9.83 -8.58 -18.18
CA ARG A 167 8.68 -7.92 -18.82
C ARG A 167 8.47 -6.53 -18.23
N ALA A 168 8.43 -5.52 -19.10
CA ALA A 168 8.14 -4.14 -18.71
C ALA A 168 6.63 -3.88 -18.75
N THR A 169 6.16 -3.13 -17.75
CA THR A 169 4.84 -2.49 -17.74
C THR A 169 5.04 -1.02 -18.05
N ALA A 170 4.34 -0.52 -19.07
CA ALA A 170 4.49 0.87 -19.49
C ALA A 170 3.91 1.85 -18.46
N PRO A 171 4.61 2.97 -18.18
CA PRO A 171 4.08 4.02 -17.33
C PRO A 171 2.86 4.70 -17.95
N ALA A 172 1.95 5.16 -17.10
CA ALA A 172 0.79 5.95 -17.51
C ALA A 172 0.74 7.28 -16.75
N ALA A 173 0.61 8.38 -17.49
CA ALA A 173 0.46 9.70 -16.89
C ALA A 173 -0.86 9.82 -16.11
N GLY A 174 -0.79 10.49 -14.96
CA GLY A 174 -1.97 10.87 -14.21
C GLY A 174 -2.70 12.00 -14.92
N VAL A 175 -4.03 12.00 -14.84
CA VAL A 175 -4.88 13.03 -15.45
C VAL A 175 -5.80 13.58 -14.38
N ALA A 176 -5.81 14.90 -14.22
CA ALA A 176 -6.71 15.60 -13.32
C ALA A 176 -7.37 16.76 -14.05
N VAL A 177 -8.70 16.82 -14.01
CA VAL A 177 -9.46 17.96 -14.55
C VAL A 177 -9.23 19.20 -13.68
N ARG A 178 -9.00 20.36 -14.31
CA ARG A 178 -9.00 21.65 -13.60
C ARG A 178 -10.44 22.08 -13.33
N ALA A 179 -10.93 21.88 -12.10
CA ALA A 179 -12.34 22.12 -11.74
C ALA A 179 -12.83 23.53 -12.14
N GLY A 180 -12.09 24.60 -11.82
CA GLY A 180 -12.47 25.97 -12.21
C GLY A 180 -12.58 26.16 -13.73
N ALA A 181 -11.57 25.69 -14.48
CA ALA A 181 -11.59 25.78 -15.95
C ALA A 181 -12.69 24.91 -16.59
N ALA A 182 -13.07 23.81 -15.95
CA ALA A 182 -14.18 22.98 -16.39
C ALA A 182 -15.54 23.67 -16.19
N ALA A 183 -15.76 24.29 -15.02
CA ALA A 183 -16.97 25.07 -14.75
C ALA A 183 -17.10 26.25 -15.73
N ASP A 184 -16.00 26.97 -15.98
CA ASP A 184 -15.98 28.06 -16.95
C ASP A 184 -16.24 27.57 -18.38
N ALA A 185 -15.63 26.45 -18.79
CA ALA A 185 -15.84 25.86 -20.10
C ALA A 185 -17.30 25.42 -20.30
N VAL A 186 -17.97 24.90 -19.26
CA VAL A 186 -19.39 24.51 -19.29
C VAL A 186 -20.33 25.73 -19.29
N ARG A 187 -19.96 26.80 -18.59
CA ARG A 187 -20.71 28.07 -18.57
C ARG A 187 -20.68 28.76 -19.93
N THR A 188 -19.50 28.97 -20.51
CA THR A 188 -19.34 29.61 -21.84
C THR A 188 -20.01 28.80 -22.94
N ALA A 189 -20.05 27.49 -22.75
CA ALA A 189 -20.75 26.56 -23.59
C ALA A 189 -22.27 26.75 -23.59
N TYR A 190 -22.88 27.07 -22.44
CA TYR A 190 -24.31 26.96 -22.24
C TYR A 190 -25.12 27.79 -23.25
N LEU A 191 -26.09 27.15 -23.91
CA LEU A 191 -26.91 27.72 -25.00
C LEU A 191 -26.11 28.21 -26.23
N GLU A 192 -24.80 28.02 -26.34
CA GLU A 192 -24.08 28.31 -27.58
C GLU A 192 -24.34 27.25 -28.67
N PRO A 193 -24.54 27.62 -29.95
CA PRO A 193 -24.67 26.67 -31.07
C PRO A 193 -23.36 25.92 -31.29
N ARG A 194 -23.39 24.58 -31.38
CA ARG A 194 -22.16 23.79 -31.49
C ARG A 194 -22.34 22.48 -32.22
N THR A 195 -21.28 22.08 -32.90
CA THR A 195 -21.17 20.82 -33.64
C THR A 195 -20.11 19.87 -33.04
N GLN A 196 -19.29 20.35 -32.08
CA GLN A 196 -18.23 19.56 -31.44
C GLN A 196 -18.33 19.57 -29.90
N PRO A 197 -17.90 18.50 -29.21
CA PRO A 197 -17.82 18.46 -27.75
C PRO A 197 -16.84 19.49 -27.17
N VAL A 198 -17.16 20.01 -25.98
CA VAL A 198 -16.30 20.98 -25.28
C VAL A 198 -15.06 20.30 -24.73
N ALA A 199 -13.87 20.76 -25.13
CA ALA A 199 -12.62 20.28 -24.58
C ALA A 199 -12.40 20.85 -23.17
N VAL A 200 -12.31 19.97 -22.17
CA VAL A 200 -12.07 20.37 -20.79
C VAL A 200 -10.57 20.38 -20.51
N PRO A 201 -9.98 21.48 -20.01
CA PRO A 201 -8.56 21.53 -19.67
C PRO A 201 -8.20 20.55 -18.54
N VAL A 202 -7.17 19.75 -18.78
CA VAL A 202 -6.60 18.80 -17.80
C VAL A 202 -5.18 19.18 -17.41
N VAL A 203 -4.78 18.78 -16.20
CA VAL A 203 -3.39 18.72 -15.76
C VAL A 203 -2.92 17.28 -15.93
N ARG A 204 -1.76 17.11 -16.57
CA ARG A 204 -1.09 15.81 -16.63
C ARG A 204 0.01 15.78 -15.57
N THR A 205 0.00 14.76 -14.73
CA THR A 205 1.07 14.49 -13.77
C THR A 205 1.94 13.37 -14.34
N ARG A 206 3.24 13.61 -14.45
CA ARG A 206 4.19 12.58 -14.91
C ARG A 206 4.36 11.53 -13.80
N PRO A 207 4.49 10.24 -14.17
CA PRO A 207 4.91 9.21 -13.23
C PRO A 207 6.34 9.50 -12.73
N ALA A 208 6.68 8.95 -11.57
CA ALA A 208 8.03 9.03 -11.02
C ALA A 208 9.02 8.24 -11.88
N VAL A 209 8.60 7.08 -12.37
CA VAL A 209 9.34 6.27 -13.34
C VAL A 209 8.71 6.44 -14.70
N ASP A 210 9.41 7.11 -15.61
CA ASP A 210 8.94 7.35 -16.97
C ASP A 210 9.33 6.22 -17.94
N ALA A 211 8.89 6.35 -19.19
CA ALA A 211 9.11 5.34 -20.21
C ALA A 211 10.61 5.19 -20.54
N GLY A 212 11.36 6.29 -20.56
CA GLY A 212 12.79 6.27 -20.85
C GLY A 212 13.58 5.54 -19.77
N GLU A 213 13.24 5.77 -18.50
CA GLU A 213 13.85 5.07 -17.38
C GLU A 213 13.49 3.57 -17.37
N THR A 214 12.24 3.23 -17.68
CA THR A 214 11.80 1.83 -17.80
C THR A 214 12.55 1.10 -18.94
N GLU A 215 12.71 1.76 -20.09
CA GLU A 215 13.45 1.22 -21.24
C GLU A 215 14.95 1.05 -20.93
N ARG A 216 15.57 2.05 -20.28
CA ARG A 216 16.96 1.97 -19.82
C ARG A 216 17.16 0.81 -18.86
N ALA A 217 16.32 0.69 -17.83
CA ALA A 217 16.43 -0.39 -16.85
C ALA A 217 16.17 -1.77 -17.47
N MET A 218 15.28 -1.85 -18.46
CA MET A 218 15.08 -3.08 -19.23
C MET A 218 16.37 -3.48 -19.98
N ALA A 219 16.94 -2.56 -20.75
CA ALA A 219 18.10 -2.84 -21.60
C ALA A 219 19.42 -3.01 -20.83
N GLU A 220 19.64 -2.22 -19.78
CA GLU A 220 20.91 -2.19 -19.04
C GLU A 220 20.96 -3.15 -17.85
N ILE A 221 19.80 -3.52 -17.29
CA ILE A 221 19.72 -4.32 -16.05
C ILE A 221 18.94 -5.61 -16.29
N ALA A 222 17.68 -5.52 -16.71
CA ALA A 222 16.77 -6.67 -16.69
C ALA A 222 17.08 -7.72 -17.77
N GLU A 223 17.30 -7.29 -19.02
CA GLU A 223 17.69 -8.18 -20.12
C GLU A 223 19.06 -8.81 -19.88
N PRO A 224 20.12 -8.06 -19.48
CA PRO A 224 21.39 -8.66 -19.08
C PRO A 224 21.24 -9.64 -17.91
N ALA A 225 20.44 -9.32 -16.89
CA ALA A 225 20.25 -10.17 -15.72
C ALA A 225 19.67 -11.54 -16.11
N MET A 226 18.81 -11.58 -17.12
CA MET A 226 18.15 -12.79 -17.61
C MET A 226 18.85 -13.43 -18.82
N SER A 227 19.92 -12.82 -19.35
CA SER A 227 20.61 -13.27 -20.57
C SER A 227 21.24 -14.66 -20.49
N GLY A 228 21.43 -15.18 -19.28
CA GLY A 228 21.98 -16.51 -19.04
C GLY A 228 22.34 -16.75 -17.58
N PRO A 229 22.77 -17.97 -17.24
CA PRO A 229 23.13 -18.32 -15.87
C PRO A 229 24.35 -17.53 -15.38
N ILE A 230 24.43 -17.34 -14.06
CA ILE A 230 25.62 -16.85 -13.37
C ILE A 230 26.32 -18.05 -12.74
N THR A 231 27.63 -18.19 -12.98
CA THR A 231 28.42 -19.28 -12.40
C THR A 231 29.35 -18.73 -11.34
N LEU A 232 29.07 -19.05 -10.08
CA LEU A 232 29.91 -18.70 -8.95
C LEU A 232 30.83 -19.85 -8.57
N THR A 233 32.06 -19.57 -8.16
CA THR A 233 32.99 -20.59 -7.66
C THR A 233 33.00 -20.59 -6.14
N LEU A 234 32.60 -21.69 -5.54
CA LEU A 234 32.61 -21.93 -4.10
C LEU A 234 33.52 -23.12 -3.79
N ALA A 235 34.57 -22.91 -2.99
CA ALA A 235 35.56 -23.94 -2.65
C ALA A 235 36.11 -24.70 -3.89
N GLY A 236 36.35 -23.98 -4.99
CA GLY A 236 36.88 -24.56 -6.24
C GLY A 236 35.87 -25.33 -7.08
N LYS A 237 34.60 -25.38 -6.68
CA LYS A 237 33.51 -26.02 -7.44
C LYS A 237 32.49 -24.98 -7.92
N PRO A 238 31.88 -25.18 -9.11
CA PRO A 238 30.90 -24.25 -9.64
C PRO A 238 29.54 -24.38 -8.93
N VAL A 239 28.90 -23.24 -8.70
CA VAL A 239 27.52 -23.07 -8.25
C VAL A 239 26.82 -22.22 -9.31
N THR A 240 25.86 -22.82 -10.00
CA THR A 240 25.15 -22.17 -11.11
C THR A 240 23.83 -21.61 -10.62
N LEU A 241 23.62 -20.31 -10.88
CA LEU A 241 22.37 -19.59 -10.65
C LEU A 241 21.66 -19.42 -11.98
N THR A 242 20.49 -20.02 -12.16
CA THR A 242 19.74 -19.92 -13.42
C THR A 242 18.96 -18.60 -13.49
N PRO A 243 18.60 -18.11 -14.69
CA PRO A 243 17.73 -16.94 -14.84
C PRO A 243 16.42 -17.05 -14.07
N GLU A 244 15.83 -18.24 -13.97
CA GLU A 244 14.59 -18.48 -13.24
C GLU A 244 14.77 -18.34 -11.72
N ALA A 245 15.88 -18.85 -11.17
CA ALA A 245 16.21 -18.65 -9.76
C ALA A 245 16.50 -17.18 -9.46
N ILE A 246 17.27 -16.50 -10.32
CA ILE A 246 17.56 -15.06 -10.17
C ILE A 246 16.26 -14.26 -10.27
N GLY A 247 15.42 -14.52 -11.28
CA GLY A 247 14.18 -13.78 -11.53
C GLY A 247 13.14 -13.91 -10.41
N ARG A 248 13.08 -15.06 -9.72
CA ARG A 248 12.18 -15.23 -8.55
C ARG A 248 12.58 -14.37 -7.35
N HIS A 249 13.85 -14.00 -7.24
CA HIS A 249 14.43 -13.29 -6.09
C HIS A 249 15.00 -11.91 -6.45
N LEU A 250 14.86 -11.46 -7.70
CA LEU A 250 15.31 -10.15 -8.17
C LEU A 250 14.10 -9.23 -8.36
N ARG A 251 14.13 -8.07 -7.72
CA ARG A 251 13.21 -6.96 -7.95
C ARG A 251 13.96 -5.79 -8.56
N ILE A 252 13.23 -4.96 -9.30
CA ILE A 252 13.73 -3.66 -9.74
C ILE A 252 12.82 -2.62 -9.10
N GLU A 253 13.39 -1.83 -8.20
CA GLU A 253 12.65 -0.86 -7.40
C GLU A 253 13.14 0.57 -7.71
N PRO A 254 12.24 1.55 -7.74
CA PRO A 254 12.63 2.95 -7.89
C PRO A 254 13.30 3.45 -6.61
N GLY A 255 14.46 4.09 -6.75
CA GLY A 255 15.05 4.88 -5.67
C GLY A 255 14.28 6.19 -5.43
N ASP A 256 14.68 6.94 -4.41
CA ASP A 256 14.12 8.27 -4.11
C ASP A 256 14.29 9.28 -5.26
N ASP A 257 15.25 9.00 -6.16
CA ASP A 257 15.55 9.74 -7.39
C ASP A 257 14.68 9.32 -8.58
N GLY A 258 13.79 8.33 -8.43
CA GLY A 258 12.99 7.75 -9.51
C GLY A 258 13.79 6.80 -10.43
N VAL A 259 15.06 6.52 -10.10
CA VAL A 259 15.92 5.64 -10.88
C VAL A 259 15.71 4.19 -10.45
N LEU A 260 15.44 3.31 -11.41
CA LEU A 260 15.24 1.89 -11.20
C LEU A 260 16.58 1.20 -10.89
N ARG A 261 16.64 0.50 -9.74
CA ARG A 261 17.82 -0.21 -9.24
C ARG A 261 17.48 -1.66 -8.92
N PRO A 262 18.41 -2.62 -9.15
CA PRO A 262 18.18 -4.01 -8.79
C PRO A 262 18.25 -4.19 -7.27
N ASP A 263 17.21 -4.78 -6.69
CA ASP A 263 17.23 -5.34 -5.34
C ASP A 263 17.16 -6.86 -5.41
N LEU A 264 18.19 -7.51 -4.87
CA LEU A 264 18.31 -8.97 -4.86
C LEU A 264 17.98 -9.50 -3.46
N ASP A 265 16.92 -10.28 -3.32
CA ASP A 265 16.66 -11.07 -2.13
C ASP A 265 17.65 -12.25 -2.04
N ALA A 266 18.81 -11.97 -1.47
CA ALA A 266 19.88 -12.97 -1.35
C ALA A 266 19.58 -14.05 -0.29
N GLU A 267 18.68 -13.79 0.67
CA GLU A 267 18.24 -14.82 1.62
C GLU A 267 17.31 -15.81 0.93
N GLY A 268 16.31 -15.30 0.19
CA GLY A 268 15.43 -16.09 -0.66
C GLY A 268 16.20 -16.88 -1.71
N LEU A 269 17.16 -16.25 -2.38
CA LEU A 269 18.00 -16.92 -3.39
C LEU A 269 18.89 -18.01 -2.80
N LEU A 270 19.45 -17.81 -1.60
CA LEU A 270 20.25 -18.85 -0.94
C LEU A 270 19.40 -20.03 -0.47
N ALA A 271 18.16 -19.77 -0.05
CA ALA A 271 17.18 -20.78 0.36
C ALA A 271 16.51 -21.48 -0.84
N ASP A 272 16.69 -20.95 -2.05
CA ASP A 272 16.11 -21.51 -3.25
C ASP A 272 16.55 -22.97 -3.46
N PRO A 273 15.64 -23.93 -3.76
CA PRO A 273 16.00 -25.33 -3.86
C PRO A 273 17.16 -25.64 -4.82
N ASP A 274 17.28 -24.89 -5.92
CA ASP A 274 18.33 -25.12 -6.92
C ASP A 274 19.71 -24.64 -6.43
N VAL A 275 19.73 -23.57 -5.63
CA VAL A 275 20.94 -22.98 -5.06
C VAL A 275 21.32 -23.67 -3.75
N ALA A 276 20.34 -23.93 -2.89
CA ALA A 276 20.49 -24.59 -1.59
C ALA A 276 21.10 -25.99 -1.74
N ARG A 277 20.66 -26.78 -2.73
CA ARG A 277 21.25 -28.12 -2.98
C ARG A 277 22.74 -28.05 -3.34
N GLN A 278 23.13 -27.11 -4.19
CA GLN A 278 24.52 -26.93 -4.62
C GLN A 278 25.39 -26.42 -3.47
N THR A 279 24.91 -25.41 -2.73
CA THR A 279 25.65 -24.84 -1.60
C THR A 279 25.72 -25.81 -0.41
N ALA A 280 24.67 -26.57 -0.10
CA ALA A 280 24.67 -27.60 0.95
C ALA A 280 25.71 -28.71 0.69
N ALA A 281 25.95 -29.07 -0.57
CA ALA A 281 26.98 -30.05 -0.94
C ALA A 281 28.42 -29.54 -0.75
N LEU A 282 28.60 -28.22 -0.61
CA LEU A 282 29.90 -27.54 -0.51
C LEU A 282 30.12 -26.86 0.84
N THR A 283 29.06 -26.77 1.65
CA THR A 283 29.08 -26.22 3.00
C THR A 283 29.02 -27.36 4.02
N ARG A 284 29.34 -27.05 5.27
CA ARG A 284 29.22 -28.01 6.37
C ARG A 284 28.90 -27.28 7.66
N PRO A 285 28.07 -27.86 8.54
CA PRO A 285 27.80 -27.25 9.83
C PRO A 285 29.05 -27.29 10.72
N SER A 286 29.19 -26.27 11.56
CA SER A 286 30.17 -26.27 12.63
C SER A 286 29.76 -27.29 13.70
N ARG A 287 30.72 -28.05 14.25
CA ARG A 287 30.48 -29.02 15.32
C ARG A 287 31.49 -28.76 16.45
N GLY A 288 31.00 -28.61 17.67
CA GLY A 288 31.86 -28.48 18.85
C GLY A 288 32.55 -29.80 19.22
N ALA A 289 33.62 -29.71 20.00
CA ALA A 289 34.30 -30.86 20.56
C ALA A 289 33.35 -31.71 21.42
N VAL A 290 33.46 -33.03 21.30
CA VAL A 290 32.67 -33.98 22.07
C VAL A 290 33.49 -34.44 23.27
N LEU A 291 32.90 -34.28 24.45
CA LEU A 291 33.47 -34.74 25.71
C LEU A 291 32.84 -36.06 26.12
N GLU A 292 33.67 -36.98 26.60
CA GLU A 292 33.23 -38.25 27.18
C GLU A 292 33.99 -38.52 28.49
N VAL A 293 33.44 -39.43 29.31
CA VAL A 293 34.13 -39.89 30.52
C VAL A 293 34.83 -41.21 30.21
N ASP A 294 36.16 -41.20 30.30
CA ASP A 294 36.99 -42.38 30.14
C ASP A 294 36.60 -43.45 31.18
N PRO A 295 36.27 -44.68 30.77
CA PRO A 295 35.78 -45.71 31.68
C PRO A 295 36.83 -46.21 32.68
N ALA A 296 38.12 -46.15 32.32
CA ALA A 296 39.24 -46.60 33.15
C ALA A 296 39.69 -45.52 34.13
N THR A 297 39.83 -44.28 33.67
CA THR A 297 40.34 -43.18 34.51
C THR A 297 39.25 -42.39 35.21
N LYS A 298 37.98 -42.52 34.79
CA LYS A 298 36.84 -41.71 35.24
C LYS A 298 36.99 -40.21 35.01
N ARG A 299 37.92 -39.81 34.12
CA ARG A 299 38.17 -38.41 33.77
C ARG A 299 37.44 -38.01 32.51
N VAL A 300 37.10 -36.73 32.39
CA VAL A 300 36.55 -36.18 31.16
C VAL A 300 37.67 -36.03 30.14
N VAL A 301 37.51 -36.64 28.97
CA VAL A 301 38.43 -36.59 27.84
C VAL A 301 37.71 -36.05 26.61
N VAL A 302 38.48 -35.48 25.68
CA VAL A 302 37.95 -35.08 24.37
C VAL A 302 37.92 -36.32 23.49
N ALA A 303 36.73 -36.83 23.20
CA ALA A 303 36.52 -37.97 22.32
C ALA A 303 36.65 -37.58 20.84
N GLU A 304 36.13 -36.41 20.47
CA GLU A 304 36.26 -35.85 19.13
C GLU A 304 36.56 -34.34 19.21
N ASP A 305 37.45 -33.85 18.34
CA ASP A 305 37.71 -32.41 18.25
C ASP A 305 36.54 -31.67 17.58
N GLY A 306 36.41 -30.40 17.91
CA GLY A 306 35.54 -29.49 17.20
C GLY A 306 36.07 -29.26 15.79
N ARG A 307 35.15 -29.12 14.83
CA ARG A 307 35.48 -28.75 13.46
C ARG A 307 34.73 -27.50 13.06
N SER A 308 35.42 -26.62 12.36
CA SER A 308 34.80 -25.43 11.80
C SER A 308 33.76 -25.79 10.73
N GLY A 309 32.66 -25.07 10.79
CA GLY A 309 31.66 -25.02 9.74
C GLY A 309 32.15 -24.19 8.58
N ILE A 310 31.60 -24.44 7.40
CA ILE A 310 31.75 -23.60 6.22
C ILE A 310 30.34 -23.23 5.81
N GLN A 311 30.02 -21.95 5.76
CA GLN A 311 28.71 -21.46 5.35
C GLN A 311 28.85 -20.33 4.32
N VAL A 312 27.83 -20.16 3.49
CA VAL A 312 27.68 -19.01 2.63
C VAL A 312 26.69 -18.06 3.30
N THR A 313 27.03 -16.78 3.37
CA THR A 313 26.11 -15.75 3.89
C THR A 313 25.32 -15.13 2.75
N ALA A 314 24.09 -14.69 3.03
CA ALA A 314 23.28 -13.94 2.07
C ALA A 314 24.02 -12.68 1.58
N LYS A 315 24.77 -12.01 2.46
CA LYS A 315 25.62 -10.88 2.09
C LYS A 315 26.69 -11.26 1.05
N ALA A 316 27.44 -12.35 1.28
CA ALA A 316 28.46 -12.80 0.34
C ALA A 316 27.87 -13.17 -1.03
N LEU A 317 26.67 -13.78 -1.03
CA LEU A 317 25.95 -14.06 -2.28
C LEU A 317 25.53 -12.78 -3.00
N ARG A 318 24.96 -11.81 -2.28
CA ARG A 318 24.57 -10.50 -2.83
C ARG A 318 25.75 -9.78 -3.48
N ASP A 319 26.86 -9.67 -2.75
CA ASP A 319 28.07 -8.95 -3.20
C ASP A 319 28.68 -9.62 -4.44
N ALA A 320 28.57 -10.95 -4.57
CA ALA A 320 29.05 -11.70 -5.72
C ALA A 320 28.12 -11.58 -6.94
N VAL A 321 26.80 -11.55 -6.74
CA VAL A 321 25.81 -11.60 -7.83
C VAL A 321 25.52 -10.22 -8.42
N LEU A 322 25.35 -9.18 -7.59
CA LEU A 322 24.93 -7.85 -8.05
C LEU A 322 25.81 -7.27 -9.18
N PRO A 323 27.15 -7.33 -9.12
CA PRO A 323 28.02 -6.81 -10.19
C PRO A 323 27.94 -7.61 -11.50
N LEU A 324 27.44 -8.85 -11.44
CA LEU A 324 27.34 -9.77 -12.57
C LEU A 324 25.98 -9.67 -13.28
N LEU A 325 24.95 -9.10 -12.63
CA LEU A 325 23.61 -8.96 -13.21
C LEU A 325 23.63 -8.17 -14.52
N THR A 326 24.42 -7.11 -14.61
CA THR A 326 24.51 -6.25 -15.80
C THR A 326 25.50 -6.75 -16.87
N ARG A 327 26.14 -7.90 -16.65
CA ARG A 327 27.10 -8.50 -17.59
C ARG A 327 26.41 -9.48 -18.53
N THR A 328 26.84 -9.54 -19.79
CA THR A 328 26.34 -10.50 -20.78
C THR A 328 27.45 -11.47 -21.22
N GLY A 329 27.04 -12.71 -21.53
CA GLY A 329 27.95 -13.78 -21.94
C GLY A 329 28.50 -14.61 -20.78
N ALA A 330 28.70 -15.90 -21.03
CA ALA A 330 29.04 -16.88 -20.00
C ALA A 330 30.35 -16.56 -19.26
N ALA A 331 31.37 -16.04 -19.95
CA ALA A 331 32.67 -15.73 -19.34
C ALA A 331 32.59 -14.51 -18.40
N ALA A 332 31.80 -13.49 -18.75
CA ALA A 332 31.67 -12.26 -17.98
C ALA A 332 30.73 -12.40 -16.76
N ARG A 333 29.95 -13.49 -16.71
CA ARG A 333 29.00 -13.82 -15.63
C ARG A 333 29.57 -14.88 -14.69
N THR A 334 30.84 -14.72 -14.35
CA THR A 334 31.55 -15.59 -13.42
C THR A 334 32.10 -14.80 -12.25
N GLY A 335 32.11 -15.41 -11.05
CA GLY A 335 32.59 -14.77 -9.84
C GLY A 335 32.99 -15.77 -8.76
N VAL A 336 33.63 -15.28 -7.69
CA VAL A 336 33.96 -16.09 -6.52
C VAL A 336 32.90 -15.88 -5.46
N LEU A 337 32.33 -16.96 -4.94
CA LEU A 337 31.44 -16.92 -3.79
C LEU A 337 32.25 -17.17 -2.52
N ALA A 338 32.40 -16.13 -1.71
CA ALA A 338 33.14 -16.22 -0.46
C ALA A 338 32.41 -17.15 0.53
N ALA A 339 33.13 -18.12 1.05
CA ALA A 339 32.69 -18.95 2.16
C ALA A 339 33.16 -18.32 3.47
N THR A 340 32.31 -18.35 4.49
CA THR A 340 32.64 -17.95 5.85
C THR A 340 32.90 -19.20 6.67
N GLU A 341 34.05 -19.23 7.33
CA GLU A 341 34.37 -20.27 8.30
C GLU A 341 33.71 -19.92 9.64
N ILE A 342 32.97 -20.87 10.21
CA ILE A 342 32.31 -20.71 11.49
C ILE A 342 33.06 -21.58 12.51
N PRO A 343 33.73 -20.98 13.51
CA PRO A 343 34.47 -21.77 14.49
C PRO A 343 33.54 -22.72 15.26
N PRO A 344 34.06 -23.85 15.76
CA PRO A 344 33.31 -24.71 16.67
C PRO A 344 32.92 -23.96 17.94
N LYS A 345 31.75 -24.26 18.50
CA LYS A 345 31.31 -23.68 19.80
C LYS A 345 32.29 -23.97 20.94
N MET A 346 33.05 -25.06 20.82
CA MET A 346 34.11 -25.46 21.74
C MET A 346 35.15 -26.26 20.96
N THR A 347 36.41 -25.89 21.07
CA THR A 347 37.56 -26.65 20.53
C THR A 347 38.04 -27.71 21.52
N ALA A 348 38.82 -28.72 21.07
CA ALA A 348 39.47 -29.67 21.97
C ALA A 348 40.39 -28.98 22.98
N GLU A 349 41.05 -27.90 22.59
CA GLU A 349 41.94 -27.16 23.46
C GLU A 349 41.17 -26.44 24.58
N GLU A 350 40.06 -25.76 24.23
CA GLU A 350 39.16 -25.17 25.22
C GLU A 350 38.56 -26.23 26.16
N ALA A 351 38.15 -27.35 25.59
CA ALA A 351 37.60 -28.48 26.35
C ALA A 351 38.62 -29.03 27.37
N ARG A 352 39.90 -29.17 26.98
CA ARG A 352 40.99 -29.55 27.90
C ARG A 352 41.24 -28.49 28.97
N ARG A 353 41.15 -27.20 28.62
CA ARG A 353 41.30 -26.07 29.57
C ARG A 353 40.20 -25.99 30.61
N LEU A 354 39.04 -26.65 30.41
CA LEU A 354 38.00 -26.76 31.44
C LEU A 354 38.51 -27.42 32.72
N GLY A 355 39.56 -28.26 32.64
CA GLY A 355 40.24 -28.80 33.81
C GLY A 355 39.39 -29.73 34.66
N ILE A 356 38.42 -30.43 34.06
CA ILE A 356 37.50 -31.34 34.76
C ILE A 356 38.24 -32.65 35.07
N ARG A 357 38.50 -32.90 36.36
CA ARG A 357 39.45 -33.95 36.79
C ARG A 357 38.81 -35.10 37.54
N GLU A 358 37.65 -34.89 38.15
CA GLU A 358 37.01 -35.84 39.06
C GLU A 358 35.49 -35.71 39.03
N GLN A 359 34.81 -36.76 39.50
CA GLN A 359 33.37 -36.78 39.69
C GLN A 359 33.04 -36.21 41.07
N VAL A 360 32.33 -35.08 41.11
CA VAL A 360 31.93 -34.41 42.36
C VAL A 360 30.66 -35.02 42.99
N SER A 361 29.80 -35.64 42.18
CA SER A 361 28.55 -36.25 42.64
C SER A 361 27.97 -37.18 41.56
N SER A 362 27.13 -38.11 41.98
CA SER A 362 26.23 -38.88 41.11
C SER A 362 24.95 -39.20 41.86
N PHE A 363 23.84 -39.30 41.15
CA PHE A 363 22.57 -39.72 41.74
C PHE A 363 21.79 -40.60 40.75
N THR A 364 21.03 -41.55 41.30
CA THR A 364 20.21 -42.48 40.53
C THR A 364 18.80 -42.46 41.11
N VAL A 365 17.80 -42.36 40.24
CA VAL A 365 16.39 -42.52 40.60
C VAL A 365 15.83 -43.70 39.84
N GLU A 366 15.39 -44.71 40.57
CA GLU A 366 14.64 -45.83 40.00
C GLU A 366 13.21 -45.39 39.67
N PHE A 367 12.69 -45.85 38.54
CA PHE A 367 11.32 -45.55 38.12
C PHE A 367 10.64 -46.79 37.54
N PRO A 368 9.32 -46.95 37.73
CA PRO A 368 8.62 -48.10 37.17
C PRO A 368 8.68 -48.05 35.64
N ALA A 369 8.82 -49.19 34.98
CA ALA A 369 8.82 -49.24 33.52
C ALA A 369 7.43 -48.87 32.98
N ALA A 370 7.39 -47.97 31.99
CA ALA A 370 6.22 -47.71 31.16
C ALA A 370 6.71 -47.20 29.80
N PRO A 371 6.13 -47.63 28.66
CA PRO A 371 6.65 -47.28 27.33
C PRO A 371 6.87 -45.77 27.15
N TYR A 372 5.86 -44.95 27.47
CA TYR A 372 5.97 -43.49 27.36
C TYR A 372 7.07 -42.91 28.25
N ARG A 373 7.24 -43.47 29.46
CA ARG A 373 8.16 -42.95 30.48
C ARG A 373 9.59 -43.22 30.04
N SER A 374 9.87 -44.44 29.57
CA SER A 374 11.18 -44.81 29.06
C SER A 374 11.57 -43.95 27.86
N THR A 375 10.66 -43.73 26.90
CA THR A 375 10.92 -42.86 25.74
C THR A 375 11.21 -41.42 26.15
N ASN A 376 10.35 -40.83 26.99
CA ASN A 376 10.50 -39.44 27.42
C ASN A 376 11.73 -39.20 28.29
N ILE A 377 12.04 -40.12 29.21
CA ILE A 377 13.25 -40.06 30.05
C ILE A 377 14.49 -40.19 29.17
N ALA A 378 14.54 -41.18 28.27
CA ALA A 378 15.68 -41.36 27.37
C ALA A 378 15.94 -40.10 26.52
N ARG A 379 14.87 -39.50 25.98
CA ARG A 379 14.99 -38.26 25.19
C ARG A 379 15.50 -37.07 26.03
N ALA A 380 14.99 -36.90 27.25
CA ALA A 380 15.46 -35.84 28.15
C ALA A 380 16.93 -36.04 28.56
N VAL A 381 17.34 -37.29 28.82
CA VAL A 381 18.73 -37.66 29.11
C VAL A 381 19.63 -37.36 27.90
N GLU A 382 19.24 -37.77 26.70
CA GLU A 382 19.97 -37.50 25.45
C GLU A 382 20.24 -35.99 25.27
N LEU A 383 19.24 -35.15 25.53
CA LEU A 383 19.34 -33.71 25.34
C LEU A 383 20.19 -33.00 26.41
N MET A 384 20.24 -33.52 27.64
CA MET A 384 21.03 -32.91 28.72
C MET A 384 22.44 -33.48 28.87
N ASN A 385 22.66 -34.72 28.42
CA ASN A 385 23.95 -35.37 28.50
C ASN A 385 25.01 -34.56 27.75
N GLY A 386 26.17 -34.37 28.38
CA GLY A 386 27.25 -33.58 27.82
C GLY A 386 27.19 -32.09 28.12
N SER A 387 26.22 -31.62 28.92
CA SER A 387 26.16 -30.20 29.33
C SER A 387 27.46 -29.79 30.04
N VAL A 388 28.06 -28.69 29.60
CA VAL A 388 29.16 -28.02 30.30
C VAL A 388 28.67 -26.70 30.86
N VAL A 389 28.84 -26.49 32.16
CA VAL A 389 28.41 -25.27 32.86
C VAL A 389 29.66 -24.60 33.44
N LYS A 390 30.03 -23.43 32.93
CA LYS A 390 31.25 -22.72 33.36
C LYS A 390 31.05 -22.06 34.74
N PRO A 391 32.14 -21.70 35.44
CA PRO A 391 32.04 -20.96 36.70
C PRO A 391 31.17 -19.71 36.55
N GLY A 392 30.20 -19.55 37.45
CA GLY A 392 29.27 -18.44 37.48
C GLY A 392 28.03 -18.59 36.59
N GLU A 393 28.00 -19.51 35.63
CA GLU A 393 26.86 -19.74 34.74
C GLU A 393 25.71 -20.45 35.45
N THR A 394 24.50 -20.30 34.90
CA THR A 394 23.29 -20.98 35.35
C THR A 394 22.90 -22.04 34.34
N TRP A 395 22.67 -23.25 34.82
CA TRP A 395 22.06 -24.32 34.05
C TRP A 395 20.55 -24.35 34.27
N SER A 396 19.79 -24.68 33.23
CA SER A 396 18.33 -24.71 33.23
C SER A 396 17.85 -25.97 32.53
N PHE A 397 17.03 -26.77 33.21
CA PHE A 397 16.50 -28.01 32.64
C PHE A 397 15.66 -27.72 31.40
N ASN A 398 14.73 -26.76 31.48
CA ASN A 398 13.93 -26.35 30.33
C ASN A 398 14.80 -25.74 29.24
N GLY A 399 15.78 -24.88 29.57
CA GLY A 399 16.68 -24.31 28.57
C GLY A 399 17.53 -25.35 27.82
N THR A 400 17.89 -26.45 28.48
CA THR A 400 18.70 -27.53 27.90
C THR A 400 17.85 -28.59 27.17
N VAL A 401 16.75 -29.05 27.78
CA VAL A 401 15.88 -30.11 27.23
C VAL A 401 14.83 -29.56 26.26
N GLY A 402 14.49 -28.28 26.36
CA GLY A 402 13.49 -27.63 25.52
C GLY A 402 12.04 -28.03 25.87
N GLU A 403 11.12 -27.55 25.03
CA GLU A 403 9.70 -27.88 25.13
C GLU A 403 9.48 -29.36 24.84
N ARG A 404 8.63 -30.00 25.64
CA ARG A 404 8.28 -31.40 25.46
C ARG A 404 7.18 -31.47 24.41
N THR A 405 7.56 -31.64 23.15
CA THR A 405 6.65 -31.82 22.00
C THR A 405 6.99 -33.07 21.22
N GLU A 406 6.06 -33.54 20.39
CA GLU A 406 6.31 -34.63 19.44
C GLU A 406 7.46 -34.28 18.47
N ALA A 407 7.50 -33.04 17.99
CA ALA A 407 8.58 -32.54 17.13
C ALA A 407 9.95 -32.57 17.81
N ASN A 408 10.01 -32.43 19.14
CA ASN A 408 11.23 -32.57 19.94
C ASN A 408 11.47 -34.01 20.43
N GLY A 409 10.74 -34.99 19.88
CA GLY A 409 10.94 -36.42 20.14
C GLY A 409 10.29 -36.94 21.42
N PHE A 410 9.38 -36.18 22.04
CA PHE A 410 8.62 -36.63 23.22
C PHE A 410 7.29 -37.25 22.82
N VAL A 411 6.81 -38.19 23.63
CA VAL A 411 5.51 -38.85 23.46
C VAL A 411 4.58 -38.49 24.60
N ASP A 412 3.28 -38.64 24.37
CA ASP A 412 2.27 -38.47 25.42
C ASP A 412 2.50 -39.46 26.57
N GLY A 413 2.52 -38.92 27.78
CA GLY A 413 2.63 -39.68 29.01
C GLY A 413 1.69 -39.16 30.09
N ILE A 414 1.69 -39.83 31.23
CA ILE A 414 0.98 -39.33 32.41
C ILE A 414 1.83 -38.24 33.07
N MET A 415 1.22 -37.07 33.23
CA MET A 415 1.77 -35.91 33.93
C MET A 415 0.86 -35.57 35.12
N ILE A 416 1.43 -34.95 36.14
CA ILE A 416 0.67 -34.40 37.27
C ILE A 416 0.53 -32.90 37.03
N LYS A 417 -0.70 -32.42 36.96
CA LYS A 417 -1.04 -30.99 36.83
C LYS A 417 -2.13 -30.64 37.82
N ASP A 418 -1.88 -29.65 38.66
CA ASP A 418 -2.85 -29.12 39.65
C ASP A 418 -3.54 -30.22 40.48
N GLY A 419 -2.76 -31.18 40.98
CA GLY A 419 -3.31 -32.29 41.77
C GLY A 419 -4.13 -33.30 40.97
N ARG A 420 -3.90 -33.43 39.65
CA ARG A 420 -4.58 -34.42 38.80
C ARG A 420 -3.63 -35.09 37.82
N TYR A 421 -3.89 -36.36 37.52
CA TYR A 421 -3.24 -37.05 36.42
C TYR A 421 -3.86 -36.62 35.09
N VAL A 422 -3.02 -36.09 34.21
CA VAL A 422 -3.41 -35.66 32.85
C VAL A 422 -2.47 -36.30 31.84
N LYS A 423 -3.00 -36.62 30.66
CA LYS A 423 -2.16 -37.06 29.54
C LYS A 423 -1.55 -35.82 28.87
N SER A 424 -0.23 -35.80 28.73
CA SER A 424 0.49 -34.68 28.13
C SER A 424 1.85 -35.14 27.58
N PRO A 425 2.37 -34.50 26.51
CA PRO A 425 3.71 -34.76 26.02
C PRO A 425 4.77 -34.63 27.12
N GLY A 426 5.71 -35.57 27.15
CA GLY A 426 6.81 -35.53 28.13
C GLY A 426 6.42 -36.00 29.54
N GLY A 427 5.28 -36.65 29.73
CA GLY A 427 4.95 -37.28 31.01
C GLY A 427 6.09 -38.17 31.52
N GLY A 428 6.52 -37.97 32.76
CA GLY A 428 7.60 -38.71 33.41
C GLY A 428 8.97 -38.01 33.45
N VAL A 429 9.20 -36.93 32.70
CA VAL A 429 10.53 -36.25 32.63
C VAL A 429 10.99 -35.63 33.96
N SER A 430 10.07 -35.36 34.90
CA SER A 430 10.46 -34.87 36.23
C SER A 430 11.28 -35.87 37.04
N ALA A 431 11.30 -37.16 36.65
CA ALA A 431 12.27 -38.10 37.19
C ALA A 431 13.71 -37.66 36.87
N VAL A 432 13.97 -37.20 35.65
CA VAL A 432 15.29 -36.72 35.22
C VAL A 432 15.67 -35.44 35.93
N ALA A 433 14.72 -34.49 36.05
CA ALA A 433 14.94 -33.27 36.81
C ALA A 433 15.24 -33.58 38.29
N THR A 434 14.50 -34.49 38.91
CA THR A 434 14.75 -34.90 40.31
C THR A 434 16.11 -35.58 40.47
N THR A 435 16.53 -36.43 39.52
CA THR A 435 17.87 -37.01 39.51
C THR A 435 18.95 -35.92 39.44
N MET A 436 18.80 -34.97 38.52
CA MET A 436 19.73 -33.85 38.37
C MET A 436 19.79 -32.98 39.62
N TYR A 437 18.63 -32.62 40.19
CA TYR A 437 18.55 -31.82 41.41
C TYR A 437 19.33 -32.47 42.56
N ASN A 438 19.18 -33.78 42.75
CA ASN A 438 19.91 -34.49 43.80
C ASN A 438 21.41 -34.60 43.49
N ALA A 439 21.81 -34.83 42.24
CA ALA A 439 23.22 -34.80 41.85
C ALA A 439 23.86 -33.43 42.16
N VAL A 440 23.18 -32.34 41.81
CA VAL A 440 23.59 -30.95 42.09
C VAL A 440 23.63 -30.66 43.59
N PHE A 441 22.62 -31.11 44.34
CA PHE A 441 22.55 -30.97 45.81
C PHE A 441 23.75 -31.61 46.49
N PHE A 442 24.09 -32.86 46.12
CA PHE A 442 25.26 -33.56 46.68
C PHE A 442 26.60 -33.00 46.18
N ALA A 443 26.63 -32.37 45.00
CA ALA A 443 27.79 -31.64 44.52
C ALA A 443 28.03 -30.32 45.27
N GLY A 444 27.09 -29.89 46.12
CA GLY A 444 27.17 -28.61 46.85
C GLY A 444 26.96 -27.39 45.97
N LEU A 445 26.39 -27.54 44.78
CA LEU A 445 26.12 -26.45 43.84
C LEU A 445 24.83 -25.72 44.22
N LYS A 446 24.76 -24.41 43.96
CA LYS A 446 23.62 -23.58 44.38
C LYS A 446 22.36 -23.81 43.54
N PRO A 447 21.26 -24.38 44.08
CA PRO A 447 19.97 -24.37 43.42
C PRO A 447 19.42 -22.92 43.35
N LEU A 448 18.80 -22.59 42.23
CA LEU A 448 18.16 -21.30 41.98
C LEU A 448 16.64 -21.44 41.84
N GLU A 449 16.18 -22.56 41.27
CA GLU A 449 14.77 -22.86 41.11
C GLU A 449 14.58 -24.38 41.15
N HIS A 450 13.66 -24.82 41.98
CA HIS A 450 13.10 -26.17 41.98
C HIS A 450 11.75 -26.11 42.69
N GLY A 451 10.89 -27.08 42.42
CA GLY A 451 9.57 -27.16 43.04
C GLY A 451 9.08 -28.59 43.19
N ALA A 452 8.33 -28.82 44.24
CA ALA A 452 7.67 -30.09 44.51
C ALA A 452 6.49 -30.34 43.56
N HIS A 453 6.17 -31.61 43.30
CA HIS A 453 4.90 -31.98 42.68
C HIS A 453 3.77 -31.65 43.65
N SER A 454 2.54 -31.56 43.14
CA SER A 454 1.35 -31.43 43.98
C SER A 454 1.01 -32.72 44.77
N PHE A 455 1.76 -33.79 44.56
CA PHE A 455 1.60 -35.09 45.21
C PHE A 455 2.94 -35.59 45.74
N TYR A 456 2.90 -36.29 46.87
CA TYR A 456 4.04 -37.08 47.32
C TYR A 456 4.29 -38.26 46.38
N ILE A 457 5.54 -38.44 45.98
CA ILE A 457 5.97 -39.52 45.09
C ILE A 457 7.04 -40.33 45.81
N GLU A 458 6.67 -41.54 46.26
CA GLU A 458 7.49 -42.40 47.14
C GLU A 458 8.89 -42.73 46.60
N ARG A 459 9.08 -42.74 45.27
CA ARG A 459 10.41 -43.02 44.66
C ARG A 459 11.38 -41.84 44.72
N TYR A 460 10.95 -40.65 45.15
CA TYR A 460 11.81 -39.48 45.27
C TYR A 460 12.25 -39.28 46.73
N PRO A 461 13.48 -38.82 46.98
CA PRO A 461 13.91 -38.57 48.36
C PRO A 461 13.06 -37.47 49.01
N GLU A 462 12.71 -37.67 50.28
CA GLU A 462 11.90 -36.73 51.04
C GLU A 462 12.51 -35.31 51.02
N GLY A 463 11.68 -34.33 50.69
CA GLY A 463 12.07 -32.91 50.60
C GLY A 463 13.03 -32.57 49.46
N ARG A 464 13.40 -33.53 48.58
CA ARG A 464 14.40 -33.32 47.52
C ARG A 464 13.90 -33.82 46.18
N GLU A 465 12.88 -33.16 45.67
CA GLU A 465 12.36 -33.38 44.32
C GLU A 465 12.40 -32.11 43.47
N ALA A 466 12.35 -32.31 42.16
CA ALA A 466 12.25 -31.22 41.20
C ALA A 466 11.24 -31.58 40.10
N THR A 467 10.14 -30.85 40.09
CA THR A 467 9.14 -30.82 39.02
C THR A 467 9.57 -29.84 37.94
N VAL A 468 9.23 -30.15 36.69
CA VAL A 468 9.50 -29.28 35.55
C VAL A 468 8.27 -29.23 34.64
N ALA A 469 7.87 -28.02 34.27
CA ALA A 469 6.78 -27.74 33.35
C ALA A 469 7.20 -26.59 32.43
N TRP A 470 7.12 -26.82 31.11
CA TRP A 470 7.55 -25.83 30.14
C TRP A 470 6.83 -24.48 30.35
N GLY A 471 7.59 -23.39 30.29
CA GLY A 471 7.09 -22.02 30.44
C GLY A 471 6.64 -21.61 31.86
N THR A 472 6.65 -22.52 32.85
CA THR A 472 6.08 -22.23 34.19
C THR A 472 6.95 -22.65 35.37
N LEU A 473 7.56 -23.84 35.34
CA LEU A 473 8.41 -24.34 36.43
C LEU A 473 9.65 -25.02 35.87
N ASP A 474 10.81 -24.64 36.38
CA ASP A 474 12.10 -25.15 35.92
C ASP A 474 12.95 -25.69 37.07
N LEU A 475 13.94 -26.51 36.72
CA LEU A 475 15.07 -26.81 37.58
C LEU A 475 16.25 -25.96 37.11
N ARG A 476 16.65 -24.99 37.92
CA ARG A 476 17.82 -24.14 37.67
C ARG A 476 18.80 -24.20 38.81
N TRP A 477 20.07 -24.21 38.48
CA TRP A 477 21.17 -24.14 39.44
C TRP A 477 22.33 -23.34 38.88
N ARG A 478 23.08 -22.68 39.77
CA ARG A 478 24.25 -21.89 39.43
C ARG A 478 25.50 -22.71 39.73
N ASN A 479 26.45 -22.71 38.80
CA ASN A 479 27.77 -23.23 39.09
C ASN A 479 28.58 -22.20 39.89
N ASP A 480 28.59 -22.33 41.21
CA ASP A 480 29.35 -21.49 42.14
C ASP A 480 30.64 -22.16 42.65
N SER A 481 31.04 -23.30 42.07
CA SER A 481 32.22 -24.07 42.49
C SER A 481 33.57 -23.45 42.13
N GLY A 482 33.60 -22.46 41.24
CA GLY A 482 34.84 -21.91 40.68
C GLY A 482 35.49 -22.77 39.58
N HIS A 483 34.95 -23.96 39.29
CA HIS A 483 35.43 -24.87 38.25
C HIS A 483 34.32 -25.23 37.25
N ALA A 484 34.66 -25.65 36.03
CA ALA A 484 33.65 -26.10 35.07
C ALA A 484 33.01 -27.42 35.52
N VAL A 485 31.69 -27.55 35.36
CA VAL A 485 30.93 -28.76 35.67
C VAL A 485 30.51 -29.42 34.36
N TYR A 486 30.75 -30.72 34.21
CA TYR A 486 30.27 -31.53 33.09
C TYR A 486 29.20 -32.51 33.58
N VAL A 487 28.08 -32.55 32.88
CA VAL A 487 26.97 -33.45 33.16
C VAL A 487 27.10 -34.70 32.29
N ARG A 488 27.24 -35.85 32.95
CA ARG A 488 27.02 -37.17 32.35
C ARG A 488 25.68 -37.71 32.86
N ALA A 489 24.79 -38.08 31.94
CA ALA A 489 23.42 -38.49 32.24
C ALA A 489 23.11 -39.91 31.77
#